data_AF-Q468K1-F1
#
_entry.id   AF-Q468K1-F1
#
_cell.length_a   1.000
_cell.length_b   1.000
_cell.length_c   1.000
_cell.angle_alpha   90.00
_cell.angle_beta   90.00
_cell.angle_gamma   90.00
#
_symmetry.space_group_name_H-M   'P 1'
#
loop_
_entity.id
_entity.type
_entity.pdbx_description
1 polymer ?
#
loop_
_entity_poly.entity_id
_entity_poly.type
_entity_poly.pdbx_seq_one_letter_code
_entity_poly.pdbx_strand_id
1 'polypeptide(L)'
;MVTINLNLNNFSDLSVLLNLFDSFDNDYEYTARGVFRRKTPPTCPICNTRMVHNGYNSYTKKALGAIKIERYKCSNCGSICEEDHSFWEHLKTLLFDSFNNFFQVLRYHSISYIS
;
A
#
# COMPACT_ATOMS: atom_id res chain seq x y z
N MET A 1 4.10 -5.70 17.01
CA MET A 1 5.10 -4.64 16.77
C MET A 1 5.97 -5.11 15.62
N VAL A 2 5.78 -4.57 14.42
CA VAL A 2 6.62 -4.90 13.25
C VAL A 2 7.85 -3.99 13.32
N THR A 3 9.02 -4.57 13.53
CA THR A 3 10.27 -3.79 13.53
C THR A 3 10.77 -3.67 12.09
N ILE A 4 10.46 -2.56 11.42
CA ILE A 4 10.97 -2.29 10.08
C ILE A 4 12.33 -1.60 10.22
N ASN A 5 13.43 -2.35 10.05
CA ASN A 5 14.78 -1.78 9.97
C ASN A 5 14.98 -1.14 8.58
N LEU A 6 14.67 0.14 8.47
CA LEU A 6 14.91 0.92 7.25
C LEU A 6 16.25 1.64 7.39
N ASN A 7 17.12 1.54 6.36
CA ASN A 7 18.33 2.38 6.24
C ASN A 7 18.00 3.86 5.92
N LEU A 8 16.77 4.30 6.21
CA LEU A 8 16.20 5.61 5.87
C LEU A 8 16.35 6.62 7.01
N ASN A 9 17.34 6.45 7.91
CA ASN A 9 17.55 7.34 9.07
C ASN A 9 17.74 8.82 8.70
N ASN A 10 18.07 9.13 7.43
CA ASN A 10 18.23 10.49 6.92
C ASN A 10 16.99 11.04 6.20
N PHE A 11 15.87 10.31 6.21
CA PHE A 11 14.63 10.74 5.57
C PHE A 11 13.77 11.50 6.60
N SER A 12 13.62 12.81 6.43
CA SER A 12 12.84 13.66 7.33
C SER A 12 11.37 13.22 7.46
N ASP A 13 10.84 12.54 6.44
CA ASP A 13 9.47 12.01 6.44
C ASP A 13 9.39 10.56 6.97
N LEU A 14 10.46 10.03 7.58
CA LEU A 14 10.49 8.68 8.17
C LEU A 14 9.37 8.48 9.19
N SER A 15 9.07 9.50 10.00
CA SER A 15 7.97 9.46 10.97
C SER A 15 6.60 9.31 10.28
N VAL A 16 6.39 10.00 9.16
CA VAL A 16 5.15 9.87 8.36
C VAL A 16 5.08 8.48 7.72
N LEU A 17 6.22 7.98 7.22
CA LEU A 17 6.34 6.64 6.63
C LEU A 17 6.06 5.54 7.66
N LEU A 18 6.60 5.67 8.88
CA LEU A 18 6.36 4.76 10.00
C LEU A 18 4.90 4.80 10.43
N ASN A 19 4.28 5.98 10.55
CA ASN A 19 2.84 6.08 10.84
C ASN A 19 1.98 5.39 9.78
N LEU A 20 2.37 5.50 8.50
CA LEU A 20 1.69 4.79 7.42
C LEU A 20 1.86 3.28 7.57
N PHE A 21 3.05 2.78 7.92
CA PHE A 21 3.25 1.35 8.14
C PHE A 21 2.59 0.82 9.42
N ASP A 22 2.56 1.60 10.50
CA ASP A 22 1.90 1.26 11.76
C ASP A 22 0.38 1.22 11.64
N SER A 23 -0.19 1.88 10.62
CA SER A 23 -1.62 1.77 10.31
C SER A 23 -2.03 0.37 9.81
N PHE A 24 -1.07 -0.49 9.47
CA PHE A 24 -1.33 -1.85 9.04
C PHE A 24 -1.16 -2.85 10.18
N ASP A 25 -2.27 -3.53 10.47
CA ASP A 25 -2.27 -4.62 11.43
C ASP A 25 -1.36 -5.78 10.95
N ASN A 26 -0.85 -6.56 11.91
CA ASN A 26 -0.08 -7.77 11.67
C ASN A 26 -0.89 -8.87 10.96
N ASP A 27 -2.18 -8.63 10.74
CA ASP A 27 -3.08 -9.44 9.95
C ASP A 27 -2.80 -9.38 8.45
N TYR A 28 -1.97 -8.45 7.98
CA TYR A 28 -1.60 -8.34 6.57
C TYR A 28 -0.27 -9.03 6.24
N GLU A 29 -0.13 -9.45 4.99
CA GLU A 29 1.12 -10.00 4.44
C GLU A 29 1.33 -9.58 2.98
N TYR A 30 2.60 -9.54 2.59
CA TYR A 30 3.03 -9.48 1.20
C TYR A 30 3.56 -10.86 0.81
N THR A 31 2.87 -11.55 -0.08
CA THR A 31 3.25 -12.91 -0.48
C THR A 31 4.54 -12.92 -1.32
N ALA A 32 5.21 -14.07 -1.41
CA ALA A 32 6.35 -14.27 -2.32
C ALA A 32 6.05 -13.99 -3.81
N ARG A 33 4.77 -13.95 -4.20
CA ARG A 33 4.33 -13.59 -5.56
C ARG A 33 4.04 -12.08 -5.73
N GLY A 34 4.30 -11.30 -4.69
CA GLY A 34 4.10 -9.85 -4.65
C GLY A 34 2.65 -9.43 -4.50
N VAL A 35 1.80 -10.27 -3.88
CA VAL A 35 0.38 -9.94 -3.62
C VAL A 35 0.21 -9.46 -2.19
N PHE A 36 -0.38 -8.28 -2.03
CA PHE A 36 -0.81 -7.71 -0.76
C PHE A 36 -2.19 -8.25 -0.37
N ARG A 37 -2.30 -8.78 0.84
CA ARG A 37 -3.53 -9.41 1.33
C ARG A 37 -3.57 -9.51 2.86
N ARG A 38 -4.74 -9.80 3.42
CA ARG A 38 -4.86 -10.32 4.78
C ARG A 38 -4.43 -11.78 4.83
N LYS A 39 -3.69 -12.16 5.87
CA LYS A 39 -3.33 -13.54 6.23
C LYS A 39 -4.57 -14.40 6.40
N THR A 40 -5.63 -13.82 6.97
CA THR A 40 -6.92 -14.49 7.12
C THR A 40 -7.99 -13.76 6.31
N PRO A 41 -8.59 -14.41 5.29
CA PRO A 41 -9.59 -13.79 4.42
C PRO A 41 -10.76 -13.19 5.20
N PRO A 42 -11.40 -12.11 4.75
CA PRO A 42 -12.55 -11.53 5.46
C PRO A 42 -13.79 -12.46 5.45
N THR A 43 -14.78 -12.11 6.26
CA THR A 43 -16.13 -12.69 6.14
C THR A 43 -16.90 -12.02 5.02
N CYS A 44 -17.75 -12.78 4.33
CA CYS A 44 -18.60 -12.26 3.28
C CYS A 44 -19.59 -11.25 3.85
N PRO A 45 -19.69 -10.03 3.29
CA PRO A 45 -20.61 -9.00 3.80
C PRO A 45 -22.09 -9.36 3.60
N ILE A 46 -22.40 -10.35 2.75
CA ILE A 46 -23.77 -10.75 2.40
C ILE A 46 -24.26 -11.89 3.30
N CYS A 47 -23.46 -12.95 3.43
CA CYS A 47 -23.87 -14.20 4.10
C CYS A 47 -22.98 -14.59 5.28
N ASN A 48 -22.06 -13.71 5.69
CA ASN A 48 -21.13 -13.86 6.80
C ASN A 48 -20.22 -15.11 6.77
N THR A 49 -20.20 -15.84 5.66
CA THR A 49 -19.33 -17.01 5.47
C THR A 49 -17.89 -16.54 5.22
N ARG A 50 -16.90 -17.22 5.83
CA ARG A 50 -15.48 -16.96 5.58
C ARG A 50 -15.16 -17.10 4.08
N MET A 51 -14.53 -16.09 3.50
CA MET A 51 -14.20 -16.10 2.08
C MET A 51 -12.89 -16.84 1.83
N VAL A 52 -12.61 -17.14 0.55
CA VAL A 52 -11.36 -17.76 0.13
C VAL A 52 -10.60 -16.83 -0.82
N HIS A 53 -9.27 -16.95 -0.83
CA HIS A 53 -8.39 -16.30 -1.80
C HIS A 53 -8.79 -16.67 -3.23
N ASN A 54 -8.89 -15.66 -4.11
CA ASN A 54 -9.44 -15.78 -5.46
C ASN A 54 -8.65 -14.91 -6.44
N GLY A 55 -7.31 -14.97 -6.35
CA GLY A 55 -6.40 -14.26 -7.23
C GLY A 55 -6.22 -12.81 -6.84
N TYR A 56 -5.85 -11.96 -7.79
CA TYR A 56 -5.51 -10.57 -7.52
C TYR A 56 -5.87 -9.67 -8.70
N ASN A 57 -6.06 -8.38 -8.43
CA ASN A 57 -6.02 -7.33 -9.43
C ASN A 57 -4.69 -6.58 -9.32
N SER A 58 -4.20 -6.06 -10.44
CA SER A 58 -2.95 -5.30 -10.49
C SER A 58 -3.23 -3.83 -10.72
N TYR A 59 -2.74 -2.98 -9.82
CA TYR A 59 -2.85 -1.53 -9.90
C TYR A 59 -1.49 -0.94 -10.22
N THR A 60 -1.37 -0.33 -11.40
CA THR A 60 -0.11 0.24 -11.88
C THR A 60 -0.19 1.75 -11.91
N LYS A 61 0.81 2.42 -11.32
CA LYS A 61 1.06 3.85 -11.51
C LYS A 61 2.30 3.99 -12.37
N LYS A 62 2.12 4.58 -13.56
CA LYS A 62 3.22 4.81 -14.53
C LYS A 62 4.39 5.53 -13.85
N ALA A 63 5.61 5.07 -14.14
CA ALA A 63 6.87 5.57 -13.60
C ALA A 63 7.07 5.42 -12.08
N LEU A 64 6.16 4.76 -11.36
CA LEU A 64 6.30 4.48 -9.93
C LEU A 64 6.38 2.98 -9.64
N GLY A 65 5.41 2.22 -10.15
CA GLY A 65 5.36 0.77 -9.90
C GLY A 65 3.95 0.19 -10.00
N ALA A 66 3.85 -1.09 -9.67
CA ALA A 66 2.60 -1.83 -9.64
C ALA A 66 2.44 -2.59 -8.31
N ILE A 67 1.22 -2.60 -7.78
CA ILE A 67 0.83 -3.42 -6.64
C ILE A 67 -0.20 -4.45 -7.07
N LYS A 68 -0.12 -5.66 -6.53
CA LYS A 68 -1.16 -6.69 -6.69
C LYS A 68 -1.97 -6.76 -5.41
N ILE A 69 -3.28 -6.59 -5.53
CA ILE A 69 -4.22 -6.59 -4.41
C ILE A 69 -5.09 -7.83 -4.51
N GLU A 70 -5.17 -8.60 -3.43
CA GLU A 70 -5.91 -9.87 -3.40
C GLU A 70 -7.41 -9.68 -3.58
N ARG A 71 -8.03 -10.65 -4.26
CA ARG A 71 -9.47 -10.80 -4.39
C ARG A 71 -9.92 -11.97 -3.56
N TYR A 72 -11.11 -11.87 -2.99
CA TYR A 72 -11.74 -12.95 -2.27
C TYR A 72 -13.03 -13.36 -2.96
N LYS A 73 -13.37 -14.64 -2.85
CA LYS A 73 -14.67 -15.17 -3.30
C LYS A 73 -15.35 -15.87 -2.15
N CYS A 74 -16.66 -15.63 -2.00
CA CYS A 74 -17.47 -16.36 -1.05
C CYS A 74 -17.84 -17.72 -1.65
N SER A 75 -17.53 -18.81 -0.94
CA SER A 75 -17.89 -20.16 -1.38
C SER A 75 -19.40 -20.45 -1.30
N ASN A 76 -20.14 -19.68 -0.49
CA ASN A 76 -21.57 -19.85 -0.29
C ASN A 76 -22.41 -19.08 -1.33
N CYS A 77 -22.30 -17.75 -1.37
CA CYS A 77 -23.10 -16.93 -2.29
C CYS A 77 -22.38 -16.53 -3.59
N GLY A 78 -21.11 -16.91 -3.76
CA GLY A 78 -20.34 -16.60 -4.96
C GLY A 78 -19.87 -15.14 -5.09
N SER A 79 -20.21 -14.27 -4.13
CA SER A 79 -19.82 -12.86 -4.16
C SER A 79 -18.31 -12.70 -4.20
N ILE A 80 -17.84 -11.70 -4.94
CA ILE A 80 -16.43 -11.36 -5.03
C ILE A 80 -16.22 -10.01 -4.34
N CYS A 81 -15.21 -9.92 -3.50
CA CYS A 81 -14.70 -8.65 -2.99
C CYS A 81 -13.19 -8.55 -3.25
N GLU A 82 -12.66 -7.35 -3.14
CA GLU A 82 -11.23 -7.08 -3.20
C GLU A 82 -10.77 -6.57 -1.84
N GLU A 83 -9.52 -6.86 -1.48
CA GLU A 83 -8.88 -6.19 -0.35
C GLU A 83 -8.83 -4.68 -0.58
N ASP A 84 -8.89 -3.92 0.51
CA ASP A 84 -8.73 -2.48 0.42
C ASP A 84 -7.33 -2.11 -0.12
N HIS A 85 -7.31 -1.24 -1.13
CA HIS A 85 -6.07 -0.72 -1.73
C HIS A 85 -5.80 0.74 -1.35
N SER A 86 -6.52 1.30 -0.36
CA SER A 86 -6.28 2.66 0.14
C SER A 86 -4.84 2.87 0.59
N PHE A 87 -4.18 1.81 1.10
CA PHE A 87 -2.74 1.78 1.37
C PHE A 87 -1.91 2.30 0.19
N TRP A 88 -2.16 1.76 -1.00
CA TRP A 88 -1.41 2.11 -2.19
C TRP A 88 -1.65 3.57 -2.56
N GLU A 89 -2.89 4.05 -2.41
CA GLU A 89 -3.23 5.45 -2.61
C GLU A 89 -2.51 6.36 -1.61
N HIS A 90 -2.55 6.04 -0.31
CA HIS A 90 -1.86 6.80 0.73
C HIS A 90 -0.34 6.80 0.56
N LEU A 91 0.26 5.66 0.20
CA LEU A 91 1.69 5.55 -0.05
C LEU A 91 2.11 6.46 -1.22
N LYS A 92 1.32 6.47 -2.31
CA LYS A 92 1.56 7.38 -3.43
C LYS A 92 1.47 8.84 -2.98
N THR A 93 0.41 9.21 -2.27
CA THR A 93 0.21 10.58 -1.79
C THR A 93 1.40 11.04 -0.94
N LEU A 94 1.81 10.25 0.05
CA LEU A 94 2.95 10.57 0.91
C LEU A 94 4.25 10.74 0.12
N LEU A 95 4.51 9.85 -0.84
CA LEU A 95 5.70 9.92 -1.69
C LEU A 95 5.69 11.18 -2.59
N PHE A 96 4.56 11.51 -3.20
CA PHE A 96 4.44 12.72 -4.02
C PHE A 96 4.50 14.00 -3.18
N ASP A 97 3.92 14.02 -1.98
CA ASP A 97 3.99 15.16 -1.07
C ASP A 97 5.43 15.41 -0.59
N SER A 98 6.15 14.34 -0.26
CA SER A 98 7.58 14.41 0.08
C SER A 98 8.42 14.97 -1.08
N PHE A 99 8.20 14.48 -2.31
CA PHE A 99 8.86 15.03 -3.49
C PHE A 99 8.49 16.48 -3.74
N ASN A 100 7.23 16.86 -3.56
CA ASN A 100 6.80 18.24 -3.73
C ASN A 100 7.51 19.18 -2.75
N ASN A 101 7.62 18.80 -1.47
CA ASN A 101 8.38 19.53 -0.47
C ASN A 101 9.86 19.67 -0.90
N PHE A 102 10.48 18.57 -1.34
CA PHE A 102 11.85 18.60 -1.85
C PHE A 102 12.01 19.54 -3.05
N PHE A 103 11.12 19.46 -4.03
CA PHE A 103 11.17 20.33 -5.21
C PHE A 103 10.94 21.80 -4.84
N GLN A 104 10.06 22.10 -3.88
CA GLN A 104 9.87 23.47 -3.38
C GLN A 104 11.14 24.03 -2.74
N VAL A 105 11.87 23.24 -1.96
CA VAL A 105 13.17 23.64 -1.40
C VAL A 105 14.17 23.91 -2.53
N LEU A 106 14.25 23.03 -3.53
CA LEU A 106 15.12 23.27 -4.70
C LEU A 106 14.75 24.55 -5.46
N ARG A 107 13.45 24.82 -5.65
CA ARG A 107 12.94 26.06 -6.27
C ARG A 107 13.35 27.28 -5.46
N TYR A 108 13.19 27.24 -4.14
CA TYR A 108 13.52 28.34 -3.24
C TYR A 108 15.00 28.71 -3.31
N HIS A 109 15.87 27.71 -3.37
CA HIS A 109 17.31 27.92 -3.54
C HIS A 109 17.74 28.25 -4.98
N SER A 110 16.80 28.48 -5.89
CA SER A 110 17.06 28.81 -7.30
C SER A 110 17.96 27.79 -8.00
N ILE A 111 17.90 26.53 -7.58
CA ILE A 111 18.66 25.45 -8.22
C ILE A 111 17.97 25.17 -9.56
N SER A 112 18.64 25.51 -10.65
CA SER A 112 18.18 25.25 -12.00
C SER A 112 18.23 23.74 -12.27
N TYR A 113 17.09 23.11 -12.49
CA TYR A 113 17.03 21.75 -13.02
C TYR A 113 17.23 21.83 -14.53
N ILE A 114 18.30 21.21 -15.03
CA ILE A 114 18.45 20.94 -16.45
C ILE A 114 17.46 19.82 -16.78
N SER A 115 16.42 20.16 -17.55
CA SER A 115 15.45 19.21 -18.12
C SER A 115 16.00 18.53 -19.36
#